data_AF-A0A915AJ30-F1
#
_entry.id   AF-A0A915AJ30-F1
#
_cell.length_a   1.000
_cell.length_b   1.000
_cell.length_c   1.000
_cell.angle_alpha   90.00
_cell.angle_beta   90.00
_cell.angle_gamma   90.00
#
_symmetry.space_group_name_H-M   'P 1'
#
loop_
_entity.id
_entity.type
_entity.pdbx_description
1 polymer ?
#
loop_
_entity_poly.entity_id
_entity_poly.type
_entity_poly.pdbx_seq_one_letter_code
_entity_poly.pdbx_strand_id
1 'polypeptide(L)'
;MKFRFVGGLDCPDWILAEVAAFSKLSVIKFKNWCSQCVSNLLAKRSEWSELQISALNSDGAIGDDSLKAMLAALSFIFEKSVKNDCSPRDLELEMQQLGLPAEHCKQLIKIYTMNFEKLKIVMTSTFMRGPSLSLTSRSVKNIDTDKVHILNLRSSNGEQIAIALNEEKLHLLQKELGEALDIIRPYIKSSTTPS
;
A
#
# COMPACT_ATOMS: atom_id res chain seq x y z
N MET A 1 2.81 -1.94 20.33
CA MET A 1 3.82 -2.91 19.81
C MET A 1 3.99 -2.61 18.33
N LYS A 2 5.23 -2.49 17.82
CA LYS A 2 5.47 -2.13 16.43
C LYS A 2 5.42 -3.37 15.53
N PHE A 3 4.57 -3.36 14.51
CA PHE A 3 4.36 -4.48 13.59
C PHE A 3 4.87 -4.13 12.17
N ARG A 4 5.66 -5.02 11.57
CA ARG A 4 6.22 -4.88 10.22
C ARG A 4 5.14 -4.87 9.16
N PHE A 5 4.08 -5.67 9.30
CA PHE A 5 3.02 -5.71 8.29
C PHE A 5 2.31 -4.36 8.08
N VAL A 6 2.30 -3.47 9.09
CA VAL A 6 1.80 -2.08 9.01
C VAL A 6 2.92 -1.02 8.95
N GLY A 7 4.14 -1.41 8.60
CA GLY A 7 5.24 -0.46 8.39
C GLY A 7 5.94 -0.01 9.67
N GLY A 8 5.92 -0.83 10.73
CA GLY A 8 6.55 -0.53 12.02
C GLY A 8 5.71 0.35 12.94
N LEU A 9 4.40 0.44 12.68
CA LEU A 9 3.42 1.17 13.48
C LEU A 9 2.65 0.20 14.40
N ASP A 10 1.86 0.76 15.31
CA ASP A 10 0.90 -0.02 16.08
C ASP A 10 -0.26 -0.50 15.20
N CYS A 11 -0.81 -1.67 15.51
CA CYS A 11 -1.95 -2.22 14.80
C CYS A 11 -3.22 -1.42 15.14
N PRO A 12 -4.03 -0.99 14.14
CA PRO A 12 -5.27 -0.27 14.41
C PRO A 12 -6.27 -1.10 15.23
N ASP A 13 -7.01 -0.46 16.15
CA ASP A 13 -7.95 -1.14 17.05
C ASP A 13 -9.06 -1.91 16.32
N TRP A 14 -9.54 -1.37 15.19
CA TRP A 14 -10.55 -2.05 14.40
C TRP A 14 -10.03 -3.35 13.77
N ILE A 15 -8.73 -3.44 13.42
CA ILE A 15 -8.11 -4.70 12.96
C ILE A 15 -8.02 -5.69 14.11
N LEU A 16 -7.62 -5.22 15.29
CA LEU A 16 -7.51 -6.06 16.49
C LEU A 16 -8.86 -6.73 16.83
N ALA A 17 -9.95 -5.97 16.75
CA ALA A 17 -11.30 -6.49 16.97
C ALA A 17 -11.65 -7.63 16.00
N GLU A 18 -11.35 -7.46 14.71
CA GLU A 18 -11.66 -8.47 13.69
C GLU A 18 -10.72 -9.68 13.74
N VAL A 19 -9.45 -9.51 14.14
CA VAL A 19 -8.52 -10.63 14.30
C VAL A 19 -9.05 -11.63 15.33
N ALA A 20 -9.60 -11.15 16.44
CA ALA A 20 -10.26 -12.00 17.42
C ALA A 20 -11.50 -12.70 16.85
N ALA A 21 -12.24 -12.06 15.95
CA ALA A 21 -13.42 -12.64 15.32
C ALA A 21 -13.09 -13.81 14.37
N PHE A 22 -11.93 -13.82 13.71
CA PHE A 22 -11.53 -14.93 12.84
C PHE A 22 -11.40 -16.27 13.56
N SER A 23 -11.11 -16.26 14.86
CA SER A 23 -11.01 -17.48 15.68
C SER A 23 -12.32 -18.28 15.72
N LYS A 24 -13.47 -17.63 15.48
CA LYS A 24 -14.79 -18.26 15.43
C LYS A 24 -15.05 -19.00 14.12
N LEU A 25 -14.26 -18.73 13.08
CA LEU A 25 -14.38 -19.37 11.78
C LEU A 25 -13.66 -20.72 11.78
N SER A 26 -14.21 -21.68 11.05
CA SER A 26 -13.45 -22.88 10.70
C SER A 26 -12.25 -22.50 9.82
N VAL A 27 -11.14 -23.24 9.96
CA VAL A 27 -9.91 -23.02 9.17
C VAL A 27 -10.20 -23.07 7.67
N ILE A 28 -11.15 -23.92 7.24
CA ILE A 28 -11.56 -24.06 5.83
C ILE A 28 -12.30 -22.80 5.35
N LYS A 29 -13.27 -22.30 6.14
CA LYS A 29 -14.01 -21.07 5.82
C LYS A 29 -13.05 -19.87 5.75
N PHE A 30 -12.16 -19.75 6.73
CA PHE A 30 -11.13 -18.72 6.76
C PHE A 30 -10.18 -18.76 5.55
N LYS A 31 -9.72 -19.96 5.15
CA LYS A 31 -8.89 -20.14 3.95
C LYS A 31 -9.62 -19.70 2.68
N ASN A 32 -10.90 -20.03 2.54
CA ASN A 32 -11.72 -19.57 1.42
C ASN A 32 -11.82 -18.03 1.41
N TRP A 33 -12.10 -17.41 2.56
CA TRP A 33 -12.17 -15.96 2.69
C TRP A 33 -10.86 -15.27 2.30
N CYS A 34 -9.72 -15.78 2.78
CA CYS A 34 -8.41 -15.28 2.38
C CYS A 34 -8.22 -15.34 0.86
N SER A 35 -8.64 -16.43 0.22
CA SER A 35 -8.51 -16.63 -1.23
C SER A 35 -9.40 -15.67 -2.03
N GLN A 36 -10.61 -15.39 -1.53
CA GLN A 36 -11.53 -14.41 -2.12
C GLN A 36 -11.01 -12.98 -1.93
N CYS A 37 -10.48 -12.63 -0.76
CA CYS A 37 -9.89 -11.31 -0.51
C CYS A 37 -8.72 -11.04 -1.48
N VAL A 38 -7.81 -12.01 -1.63
CA VAL A 38 -6.70 -11.88 -2.59
C VAL A 38 -7.20 -11.76 -4.02
N SER A 39 -8.21 -12.55 -4.41
CA SER A 39 -8.81 -12.43 -5.75
C SER A 39 -9.43 -11.05 -6.00
N ASN A 40 -10.13 -10.48 -5.01
CA ASN A 40 -10.69 -9.13 -5.10
C ASN A 40 -9.61 -8.05 -5.19
N LEU A 41 -8.53 -8.18 -4.39
CA LEU A 41 -7.39 -7.27 -4.44
C LEU A 41 -6.70 -7.31 -5.82
N LEU A 42 -6.49 -8.50 -6.39
CA LEU A 42 -5.93 -8.65 -7.73
C LEU A 42 -6.84 -8.07 -8.81
N ALA A 43 -8.16 -8.19 -8.64
CA ALA A 43 -9.16 -7.61 -9.53
C ALA A 43 -9.39 -6.10 -9.30
N LYS A 44 -8.67 -5.47 -8.36
CA LYS A 44 -8.81 -4.06 -7.97
C LYS A 44 -10.25 -3.68 -7.60
N ARG A 45 -10.99 -4.59 -6.96
CA ARG A 45 -12.36 -4.34 -6.49
C ARG A 45 -12.32 -3.80 -5.06
N SER A 46 -12.97 -2.65 -4.84
CA SER A 46 -13.11 -2.02 -3.53
C SER A 46 -14.34 -2.50 -2.76
N GLU A 47 -15.36 -2.99 -3.47
CA GLU A 47 -16.66 -3.33 -2.90
C GLU A 47 -16.98 -4.82 -3.07
N TRP A 48 -17.67 -5.38 -2.08
CA TRP A 48 -18.21 -6.73 -2.10
C TRP A 48 -19.66 -6.70 -2.53
N SER A 49 -20.02 -7.45 -3.58
CA SER A 49 -21.42 -7.56 -4.00
C SER A 49 -22.23 -8.42 -3.06
N GLU A 50 -23.55 -8.21 -3.02
CA GLU A 50 -24.48 -9.01 -2.21
C GLU A 50 -24.38 -10.52 -2.52
N LEU A 51 -24.15 -10.88 -3.79
CA LEU A 51 -23.91 -12.26 -4.21
C LEU A 51 -22.61 -12.85 -3.60
N GLN A 52 -21.55 -12.05 -3.47
CA GLN A 52 -20.31 -12.51 -2.85
C GLN A 52 -20.48 -12.66 -1.33
N ILE A 53 -21.19 -11.72 -0.70
CA ILE A 53 -21.47 -11.75 0.74
C ILE A 53 -22.28 -12.99 1.10
N SER A 54 -23.40 -13.22 0.39
CA SER A 54 -24.23 -14.41 0.58
C SER A 54 -23.48 -15.71 0.28
N ALA A 55 -22.61 -15.75 -0.73
CA ALA A 55 -21.80 -16.94 -1.03
C ALA A 55 -20.76 -17.24 0.07
N LEU A 56 -20.18 -16.21 0.69
CA LEU A 56 -19.17 -16.35 1.75
C LEU A 56 -19.77 -16.69 3.13
N ASN A 57 -21.07 -16.45 3.30
CA ASN A 57 -21.84 -16.62 4.52
C ASN A 57 -23.17 -17.33 4.25
N SER A 58 -23.11 -18.43 3.50
CA SER A 58 -24.28 -19.23 3.13
C SER A 58 -25.00 -19.86 4.32
N ASP A 59 -24.31 -20.00 5.45
CA ASP A 59 -24.84 -20.44 6.74
C ASP A 59 -25.55 -19.33 7.53
N GLY A 60 -25.42 -18.06 7.10
CA GLY A 60 -26.01 -16.90 7.79
C GLY A 60 -25.49 -16.69 9.21
N ALA A 61 -24.36 -17.30 9.57
CA ALA A 61 -23.88 -17.33 10.95
C ALA A 61 -23.33 -15.97 11.43
N ILE A 62 -23.01 -15.07 10.50
CA ILE A 62 -22.40 -13.78 10.75
C ILE A 62 -23.30 -12.70 10.15
N GLY A 63 -23.54 -11.59 10.85
CA GLY A 63 -24.28 -10.47 10.27
C GLY A 63 -23.48 -9.81 9.13
N ASP A 64 -24.17 -9.31 8.10
CA ASP A 64 -23.53 -8.75 6.90
C ASP A 64 -22.50 -7.65 7.21
N ASP A 65 -22.78 -6.79 8.18
CA ASP A 65 -21.86 -5.72 8.58
C ASP A 65 -20.59 -6.26 9.24
N SER A 66 -20.73 -7.27 10.11
CA SER A 66 -19.58 -7.94 10.73
C SER A 66 -18.76 -8.69 9.68
N LEU A 67 -19.42 -9.34 8.72
CA LEU A 67 -18.72 -9.99 7.62
C LEU A 67 -17.92 -8.99 6.78
N LYS A 68 -18.52 -7.85 6.42
CA LYS A 68 -17.83 -6.80 5.66
C LYS A 68 -16.63 -6.26 6.42
N ALA A 69 -16.75 -6.04 7.74
CA ALA A 69 -15.65 -5.62 8.59
C ALA A 69 -14.51 -6.63 8.61
N MET A 70 -14.83 -7.92 8.80
CA MET A 70 -13.86 -9.02 8.77
C MET A 70 -13.15 -9.14 7.40
N LEU A 71 -13.89 -9.03 6.28
CA LEU A 71 -13.31 -9.05 4.94
C LEU A 71 -12.43 -7.83 4.68
N ALA A 72 -12.84 -6.65 5.16
CA ALA A 72 -12.03 -5.44 5.09
C ALA A 72 -10.72 -5.59 5.88
N ALA A 73 -10.78 -6.20 7.07
CA ALA A 73 -9.60 -6.49 7.88
C ALA A 73 -8.64 -7.46 7.18
N LEU A 74 -9.14 -8.54 6.56
CA LEU A 74 -8.31 -9.46 5.76
C LEU A 74 -7.65 -8.75 4.57
N SER A 75 -8.43 -8.01 3.79
CA SER A 75 -7.90 -7.24 2.66
C SER A 75 -6.85 -6.24 3.11
N PHE A 76 -7.07 -5.55 4.24
CA PHE A 76 -6.11 -4.63 4.82
C PHE A 76 -4.82 -5.33 5.24
N ILE A 77 -4.90 -6.48 5.91
CA ILE A 77 -3.72 -7.26 6.31
C ILE A 77 -2.90 -7.65 5.08
N PHE A 78 -3.52 -8.21 4.03
CA PHE A 78 -2.82 -8.56 2.80
C PHE A 78 -2.20 -7.32 2.13
N GLU A 79 -2.97 -6.25 1.99
CA GLU A 79 -2.53 -5.03 1.33
C GLU A 79 -1.34 -4.38 2.05
N LYS A 80 -1.42 -4.25 3.37
CA LYS A 80 -0.35 -3.64 4.16
C LYS A 80 0.88 -4.55 4.20
N SER A 81 0.70 -5.86 4.32
CA SER A 81 1.82 -6.81 4.28
C SER A 81 2.61 -6.71 2.98
N VAL A 82 1.93 -6.67 1.84
CA VAL A 82 2.56 -6.52 0.52
C VAL A 82 3.20 -5.15 0.37
N LYS A 83 2.50 -4.06 0.72
CA LYS A 83 3.02 -2.69 0.59
C LYS A 83 4.26 -2.43 1.44
N ASN A 84 4.39 -3.11 2.57
CA ASN A 84 5.53 -2.99 3.47
C ASN A 84 6.59 -4.07 3.24
N ASP A 85 6.48 -4.88 2.17
CA ASP A 85 7.41 -5.97 1.83
C ASP A 85 7.64 -6.92 3.03
N CYS A 86 6.59 -7.18 3.81
CA CYS A 86 6.68 -7.95 5.04
C CYS A 86 6.98 -9.41 4.74
N SER A 87 7.97 -9.99 5.42
CA SER A 87 8.32 -11.40 5.20
C SER A 87 7.17 -12.32 5.65
N PRO A 88 6.95 -13.47 4.99
CA PRO A 88 5.93 -14.43 5.42
C PRO A 88 6.11 -14.89 6.87
N ARG A 89 7.36 -15.01 7.33
CA ARG A 89 7.69 -15.41 8.70
C ARG A 89 7.31 -14.33 9.72
N ASP A 90 7.64 -13.08 9.43
CA ASP A 90 7.29 -11.97 10.33
C ASP A 90 5.77 -11.81 10.39
N LEU A 91 5.09 -11.88 9.26
CA LEU A 91 3.63 -11.82 9.21
C LEU A 91 2.99 -12.94 10.04
N GLU A 92 3.55 -14.15 10.01
CA GLU A 92 3.04 -15.27 10.80
C GLU A 92 3.11 -14.98 12.30
N LEU A 93 4.28 -14.55 12.78
CA LEU A 93 4.53 -14.25 14.19
C LEU A 93 3.69 -13.07 14.65
N GLU A 94 3.57 -12.04 13.82
CA GLU A 94 2.77 -10.85 14.11
C GLU A 94 1.28 -11.19 14.20
N MET A 95 0.73 -11.98 13.26
CA MET A 95 -0.67 -12.41 13.33
C MET A 95 -0.94 -13.29 14.56
N GLN A 96 -0.02 -14.18 14.93
CA GLN A 96 -0.13 -14.96 16.16
C GLN A 96 -0.11 -14.06 17.40
N GLN A 97 0.76 -13.04 17.43
CA GLN A 97 0.84 -12.07 18.51
C GLN A 97 -0.44 -11.23 18.66
N LEU A 98 -1.14 -10.96 17.56
CA LEU A 98 -2.44 -10.28 17.55
C LEU A 98 -3.61 -11.20 17.98
N GLY A 99 -3.36 -12.49 18.22
CA GLY A 99 -4.36 -13.44 18.71
C GLY A 99 -4.98 -14.32 17.62
N LEU A 100 -4.46 -14.32 16.39
CA LEU A 100 -4.92 -15.25 15.36
C LEU A 100 -4.43 -16.68 15.67
N PRO A 101 -5.31 -17.71 15.65
CA PRO A 101 -4.88 -19.07 15.92
C PRO A 101 -3.84 -19.58 14.92
N ALA A 102 -2.89 -20.40 15.38
CA ALA A 102 -1.75 -20.85 14.57
C ALA A 102 -2.16 -21.53 13.25
N GLU A 103 -3.25 -22.31 13.25
CA GLU A 103 -3.74 -22.97 12.03
C GLU A 103 -4.30 -21.99 11.00
N HIS A 104 -4.98 -20.92 11.45
CA HIS A 104 -5.44 -19.83 10.59
C HIS A 104 -4.25 -19.04 10.04
N CYS A 105 -3.25 -18.74 10.88
CA CYS A 105 -2.01 -18.11 10.43
C CYS A 105 -1.37 -18.89 9.29
N LYS A 106 -1.19 -20.21 9.43
CA LYS A 106 -0.61 -21.06 8.37
C LYS A 106 -1.37 -20.93 7.04
N GLN A 107 -2.70 -20.87 7.06
CA GLN A 107 -3.49 -20.69 5.85
C GLN A 107 -3.33 -19.29 5.25
N LEU A 108 -3.33 -18.24 6.08
CA LEU A 108 -3.10 -16.86 5.65
C LEU A 108 -1.75 -16.72 4.97
N ILE A 109 -0.68 -17.23 5.61
CA ILE A 109 0.69 -17.16 5.12
C ILE A 109 0.88 -17.96 3.83
N LYS A 110 0.23 -19.13 3.72
CA LYS A 110 0.23 -19.91 2.48
C LYS A 110 -0.35 -19.09 1.32
N ILE A 111 -1.50 -18.47 1.51
CA ILE A 111 -2.18 -17.68 0.48
C ILE A 111 -1.39 -16.42 0.15
N TYR A 112 -0.83 -15.75 1.15
CA TYR A 112 0.06 -14.60 1.00
C TYR A 112 1.26 -14.95 0.11
N THR A 113 2.01 -15.99 0.47
CA THR A 113 3.23 -16.41 -0.23
C THR A 113 2.96 -16.79 -1.68
N MET A 114 1.87 -17.51 -1.94
CA MET A 114 1.50 -17.93 -3.30
C MET A 114 1.14 -16.77 -4.23
N ASN A 115 0.68 -15.64 -3.68
CA ASN A 115 0.16 -14.51 -4.46
C ASN A 115 0.98 -13.23 -4.30
N PHE A 116 2.05 -13.26 -3.49
CA PHE A 116 2.84 -12.09 -3.13
C PHE A 116 3.31 -11.29 -4.35
N GLU A 117 3.98 -11.95 -5.30
CA GLU A 117 4.49 -11.28 -6.51
C GLU A 117 3.36 -10.64 -7.34
N LYS A 118 2.24 -11.33 -7.50
CA LYS A 118 1.08 -10.82 -8.26
C LYS A 118 0.48 -9.60 -7.56
N LEU A 119 0.29 -9.67 -6.24
CA LEU A 119 -0.22 -8.56 -5.44
C LEU A 119 0.74 -7.37 -5.46
N LYS A 120 2.05 -7.62 -5.37
CA LYS A 120 3.10 -6.59 -5.42
C LYS A 120 3.06 -5.83 -6.74
N ILE A 121 2.94 -6.52 -7.87
CA ILE A 121 2.78 -5.91 -9.20
C ILE A 121 1.51 -5.04 -9.24
N VAL A 122 0.37 -5.59 -8.82
CA VAL A 122 -0.92 -4.88 -8.82
C VAL A 122 -0.87 -3.63 -7.95
N MET A 123 -0.33 -3.72 -6.73
CA MET A 123 -0.25 -2.60 -5.79
C MET A 123 0.75 -1.54 -6.23
N THR A 124 1.88 -1.94 -6.84
CA THR A 124 2.84 -1.01 -7.42
C THR A 124 2.24 -0.26 -8.61
N SER A 125 1.44 -0.93 -9.44
CA SER A 125 0.71 -0.30 -10.55
C SER A 125 -0.42 0.64 -10.10
N THR A 126 -0.94 0.43 -8.90
CA THR A 126 -2.04 1.21 -8.32
C THR A 126 -1.53 2.37 -7.47
N PHE A 127 -0.23 2.40 -7.15
CA PHE A 127 0.41 3.57 -6.58
C PHE A 127 0.29 4.70 -7.62
N MET A 128 -0.67 5.60 -7.38
CA MET A 128 -0.84 6.83 -8.13
C MET A 128 0.44 7.64 -7.94
N ARG A 129 1.44 7.36 -8.76
CA ARG A 129 2.50 8.32 -9.03
C ARG A 129 1.76 9.45 -9.72
N GLY A 130 1.69 10.61 -9.07
CA GLY A 130 1.37 11.84 -9.78
C GLY A 130 2.18 11.88 -11.07
N PRO A 131 1.66 12.46 -12.15
CA PRO A 131 2.31 12.33 -13.44
C PRO A 131 3.75 12.81 -13.32
N SER A 132 4.68 11.99 -13.81
CA SER A 132 6.11 12.23 -13.60
C SER A 132 6.48 13.55 -14.23
N LEU A 133 7.09 14.44 -13.45
CA LEU A 133 7.56 15.73 -13.94
C LEU A 133 9.00 15.61 -14.39
N SER A 134 9.27 16.01 -15.63
CA SER A 134 10.60 16.07 -16.21
C SER A 134 10.96 17.52 -16.52
N LEU A 135 12.10 17.98 -16.03
CA LEU A 135 12.60 19.32 -16.36
C LEU A 135 13.00 19.34 -17.84
N THR A 136 12.24 20.09 -18.63
CA THR A 136 12.47 20.24 -20.07
C THR A 136 13.46 21.36 -20.34
N SER A 137 13.34 22.49 -19.64
CA SER A 137 14.31 23.59 -19.75
C SER A 137 14.31 24.49 -18.54
N ARG A 138 15.42 25.21 -18.36
CA ARG A 138 15.58 26.29 -17.38
C ARG A 138 15.93 27.57 -18.12
N SER A 139 15.24 28.65 -17.82
CA SER A 139 15.54 29.98 -18.35
C SER A 139 15.60 31.00 -17.23
N VAL A 140 16.37 32.08 -17.43
CA VAL A 140 16.52 33.16 -16.44
C VAL A 140 16.08 34.45 -17.11
N LYS A 141 15.21 35.20 -16.44
CA LYS A 141 14.77 36.54 -16.86
C LYS A 141 15.08 37.52 -15.73
N ASN A 142 15.61 38.68 -16.10
CA ASN A 142 15.71 39.81 -15.18
C ASN A 142 14.43 40.64 -15.32
N ILE A 143 13.68 40.77 -14.24
CA ILE A 143 12.49 41.64 -14.19
C ILE A 143 12.80 42.75 -13.20
N ASP A 144 12.82 44.00 -13.69
CA ASP A 144 13.16 45.24 -12.99
C ASP A 144 14.55 45.29 -12.33
N THR A 145 14.82 44.43 -11.35
CA THR A 145 16.13 44.27 -10.68
C THR A 145 16.36 42.85 -10.12
N ASP A 146 15.36 41.97 -10.20
CA ASP A 146 15.39 40.66 -9.55
C ASP A 146 15.55 39.52 -10.57
N LYS A 147 16.35 38.52 -10.21
CA LYS A 147 16.62 37.35 -11.06
C LYS A 147 15.50 36.33 -10.89
N VAL A 148 14.69 36.15 -11.92
CA VAL A 148 13.61 35.16 -11.96
C VAL A 148 14.05 33.95 -12.79
N HIS A 149 14.10 32.79 -12.15
CA HIS A 149 14.34 31.49 -12.77
C HIS A 149 13.01 30.87 -13.16
N ILE A 150 12.85 30.52 -14.43
CA ILE A 150 11.68 29.82 -14.96
C ILE A 150 12.08 28.38 -15.26
N LEU A 151 11.44 27.44 -14.57
CA LEU A 151 11.57 26.00 -14.75
C LEU A 151 10.40 25.52 -15.61
N ASN A 152 10.68 25.04 -16.81
CA ASN A 152 9.68 24.40 -17.67
C ASN A 152 9.72 22.90 -17.47
N LEU A 153 8.63 22.35 -16.98
CA LEU A 153 8.44 20.95 -16.63
C LEU A 153 7.42 20.34 -17.59
N ARG A 154 7.70 19.12 -18.05
CA ARG A 154 6.75 18.28 -18.78
C ARG A 154 6.28 17.17 -17.89
N SER A 155 4.97 17.08 -17.76
CA SER A 155 4.26 16.02 -17.06
C SER A 155 4.11 14.79 -17.97
N SER A 156 4.10 13.59 -17.40
CA SER A 156 3.95 12.34 -18.17
C SER A 156 2.60 12.18 -18.86
N ASN A 157 1.62 12.99 -18.48
CA ASN A 157 0.31 13.11 -19.15
C ASN A 157 0.33 14.08 -20.35
N GLY A 158 1.48 14.70 -20.65
CA GLY A 158 1.66 15.66 -21.76
C GLY A 158 1.46 17.13 -21.37
N GLU A 159 1.06 17.44 -20.14
CA GLU A 159 0.91 18.82 -19.68
C GLU A 159 2.26 19.52 -19.51
N GLN A 160 2.31 20.79 -19.92
CA GLN A 160 3.47 21.65 -19.75
C GLN A 160 3.22 22.60 -18.59
N ILE A 161 4.12 22.60 -17.62
CA ILE A 161 4.03 23.38 -16.39
C ILE A 161 5.23 24.32 -16.33
N ALA A 162 5.01 25.60 -16.12
CA ALA A 162 6.08 26.58 -15.92
C ALA A 162 6.03 27.11 -14.48
N ILE A 163 7.15 26.99 -13.77
CA ILE A 163 7.30 27.51 -12.40
C ILE A 163 8.31 28.65 -12.43
N ALA A 164 7.88 29.83 -11.98
CA ALA A 164 8.75 30.99 -11.80
C ALA A 164 9.17 31.13 -10.33
N LEU A 165 10.47 31.22 -10.09
CA LEU A 165 11.09 31.28 -8.76
C LEU A 165 12.10 32.42 -8.74
N ASN A 166 12.19 33.14 -7.63
CA ASN A 166 13.34 34.02 -7.38
C ASN A 166 14.53 33.19 -6.88
N GLU A 167 15.70 33.83 -6.75
CA GLU A 167 16.94 33.16 -6.30
C GLU A 167 16.77 32.46 -4.93
N GLU A 168 16.12 33.13 -3.98
CA GLU A 168 15.88 32.59 -2.63
C GLU A 168 15.02 31.32 -2.65
N LYS A 169 13.90 31.34 -3.38
CA LYS A 169 13.01 30.17 -3.51
C LYS A 169 13.67 29.03 -4.27
N LEU A 170 14.52 29.33 -5.25
CA LEU A 170 15.28 28.30 -5.95
C LEU A 170 16.26 27.60 -5.00
N HIS A 171 16.98 28.36 -4.17
CA HIS A 171 17.90 27.80 -3.20
C HIS A 171 17.17 26.93 -2.15
N LEU A 172 16.01 27.40 -1.66
CA LEU A 172 15.15 26.61 -0.77
C LEU A 172 14.70 25.30 -1.43
N LEU A 173 14.22 25.35 -2.68
CA LEU A 173 13.79 24.18 -3.42
C LEU A 173 14.93 23.16 -3.60
N GLN A 174 16.14 23.62 -3.92
CA GLN A 174 17.31 22.74 -4.05
C GLN A 174 17.66 22.06 -2.73
N LYS A 175 17.59 22.80 -1.62
CA LYS A 175 17.83 22.26 -0.28
C LYS A 175 16.81 21.18 0.08
N GLU A 176 15.51 21.47 -0.05
CA GLU A 176 14.44 20.53 0.31
C GLU A 176 14.46 19.28 -0.56
N LEU A 177 14.69 19.42 -1.88
CA LEU A 177 14.83 18.27 -2.78
C LEU A 177 16.07 17.44 -2.43
N GLY A 178 17.17 18.09 -2.02
CA GLY A 178 18.38 17.40 -1.54
C GLY A 178 18.10 16.56 -0.30
N GLU A 179 17.47 17.15 0.72
CA GLU A 179 17.09 16.46 1.96
C GLU A 179 16.13 15.29 1.69
N ALA A 180 15.13 15.49 0.82
CA ALA A 180 14.22 14.43 0.41
C ALA A 180 14.96 13.29 -0.32
N LEU A 181 15.89 13.62 -1.23
CA LEU A 181 16.70 12.62 -1.92
C LEU A 181 17.59 11.82 -0.96
N ASP A 182 18.12 12.45 0.08
CA ASP A 182 18.92 11.77 1.11
C ASP A 182 18.08 10.81 1.94
N ILE A 183 16.85 11.18 2.30
CA ILE A 183 15.90 10.31 3.00
C ILE A 183 15.50 9.12 2.12
N ILE A 184 15.29 9.35 0.82
CA ILE A 184 14.74 8.33 -0.09
C ILE A 184 15.84 7.44 -0.70
N ARG A 185 17.11 7.89 -0.74
CA ARG A 185 18.28 7.16 -1.29
C ARG A 185 18.38 5.69 -0.87
N PRO A 186 18.20 5.33 0.42
CA PRO A 186 18.24 3.93 0.86
C PRO A 186 17.18 3.05 0.20
N TYR A 187 16.04 3.64 -0.20
CA TYR A 187 14.89 2.94 -0.78
C TYR A 187 14.93 2.87 -2.31
N ILE A 188 15.74 3.68 -2.99
CA ILE A 188 15.87 3.67 -4.47
C ILE A 188 16.76 2.51 -4.95
N LYS A 189 17.75 2.10 -4.15
CA LYS A 189 18.71 1.05 -4.54
C LYS A 189 18.15 -0.37 -4.49
N SER A 190 16.98 -0.61 -3.90
CA SER A 190 16.36 -1.95 -3.85
C SER A 190 15.54 -2.30 -5.11
N SER A 191 15.27 -1.34 -6.01
CA SER A 191 14.55 -1.60 -7.27
C SER A 191 15.46 -1.84 -8.48
N THR A 192 16.78 -1.95 -8.26
CA THR A 192 17.76 -2.32 -9.30
C THR A 192 18.61 -3.47 -8.77
N THR A 193 18.10 -4.69 -8.81
CA THR A 193 18.94 -5.87 -8.93
C THR A 193 19.19 -6.17 -10.41
N PRO A 194 20.38 -6.73 -10.74
CA PRO A 194 21.03 -6.52 -12.03
C PRO A 194 20.85 -7.69 -12.99
N SER A 195 21.08 -7.35 -14.27
CA SER A 195 21.32 -8.21 -15.46
C SER A 195 20.20 -9.14 -15.91
#